data_AF-A0A316VRW0-F1
#
_entry.id   AF-A0A316VRW0-F1
#
_cell.length_a   1.000
_cell.length_b   1.000
_cell.length_c   1.000
_cell.angle_alpha   90.00
_cell.angle_beta   90.00
_cell.angle_gamma   90.00
#
_symmetry.space_group_name_H-M   'P 1'
#
loop_
_entity.id
_entity.type
_entity.pdbx_description
1 polymer ?
#
loop_
_entity_poly.entity_id
_entity_poly.type
_entity_poly.pdbx_seq_one_letter_code
_entity_poly.pdbx_strand_id
1 'polypeptide(L)'
;GDGNVHSLLMFDESKPEEVKRVKQLVYSFAYAAQALGGTCTGEHGIGRGKRDLLERELGKGTVDLLRTLKRTLDPLNIMNPGALYPDD
;
A
#
# COMPACT_ATOMS: atom_id res chain seq x y z
N GLY A 1 -12.78 9.36 -18.77
CA GLY A 1 -11.48 8.93 -18.21
C GLY A 1 -11.58 7.47 -17.81
N ASP A 2 -10.44 6.83 -17.50
CA ASP A 2 -10.33 5.43 -17.06
C ASP A 2 -10.67 5.22 -15.57
N GLY A 3 -10.93 6.31 -14.83
CA GLY A 3 -11.25 6.26 -13.41
C GLY A 3 -10.03 6.44 -12.49
N ASN A 4 -8.83 6.65 -13.04
CA ASN A 4 -7.64 6.97 -12.26
C ASN A 4 -7.62 8.44 -11.83
N VAL A 5 -7.37 8.71 -10.54
CA VAL A 5 -7.37 10.07 -9.97
C VAL A 5 -6.03 10.35 -9.32
N HIS A 6 -5.42 11.47 -9.72
CA HIS A 6 -4.17 11.98 -9.17
C HIS A 6 -4.45 13.18 -8.26
N SER A 7 -4.08 13.08 -6.99
CA SER A 7 -4.21 14.15 -6.01
C SER A 7 -2.85 14.43 -5.38
N LEU A 8 -2.32 15.63 -5.60
CA LEU A 8 -1.09 16.10 -4.97
C LEU A 8 -1.42 16.82 -3.66
N LEU A 9 -0.81 16.40 -2.56
CA LEU A 9 -0.94 17.04 -1.26
C LEU A 9 0.31 17.90 -1.00
N MET A 10 0.13 19.20 -0.86
CA MET A 10 1.20 20.14 -0.50
C MET A 10 1.20 20.36 1.02
N PHE A 11 2.36 20.20 1.66
CA PHE A 11 2.55 20.38 3.09
C PHE A 11 4.02 20.70 3.41
N ASP A 12 4.28 21.19 4.60
CA ASP A 12 5.63 21.48 5.09
C ASP A 12 6.24 20.24 5.78
N GLU A 13 7.22 19.62 5.14
CA GLU A 13 7.89 18.42 5.67
C GLU A 13 8.69 18.69 6.95
N SER A 14 9.07 19.95 7.22
CA SER A 14 9.79 20.31 8.45
C SER A 14 8.91 20.28 9.70
N LYS A 15 7.59 20.19 9.51
CA LYS A 15 6.56 20.18 10.56
C LYS A 15 6.01 18.76 10.80
N PRO A 16 6.39 18.07 11.88
CA PRO A 16 5.99 16.69 12.13
C PRO A 16 4.47 16.47 12.20
N GLU A 17 3.72 17.47 12.66
CA GLU A 17 2.26 17.45 12.73
C GLU A 17 1.60 17.47 11.35
N GLU A 18 2.16 18.23 10.39
CA GLU A 18 1.67 18.24 9.01
C GLU A 18 1.95 16.90 8.32
N VAL A 19 3.17 16.36 8.49
CA VAL A 19 3.55 15.03 8.00
C VAL A 19 2.58 13.96 8.53
N LYS A 20 2.28 13.99 9.83
CA LYS A 20 1.34 13.04 10.46
C LYS A 20 -0.07 13.17 9.86
N ARG A 21 -0.56 14.41 9.72
CA ARG A 21 -1.90 14.68 9.17
C ARG A 21 -2.03 14.24 7.72
N VAL A 22 -1.01 14.49 6.91
CA VAL A 22 -0.98 14.09 5.49
C VAL A 22 -0.95 12.57 5.36
N LYS A 23 -0.14 11.88 6.16
CA LYS A 23 -0.14 10.40 6.19
C LYS A 23 -1.54 9.87 6.51
N GLN A 24 -2.21 10.41 7.54
CA GLN A 24 -3.58 10.00 7.89
C GLN A 24 -4.58 10.26 6.75
N LEU A 25 -4.46 11.39 6.05
CA LEU A 25 -5.30 11.72 4.91
C LEU A 25 -5.10 10.73 3.74
N VAL A 26 -3.85 10.37 3.43
CA VAL A 26 -3.52 9.39 2.38
C VAL A 26 -4.18 8.03 2.67
N TYR A 27 -4.11 7.53 3.91
CA TYR A 27 -4.78 6.29 4.29
C TYR A 27 -6.31 6.43 4.21
N SER A 28 -6.87 7.58 4.60
CA SER A 28 -8.31 7.83 4.51
C SER A 28 -8.81 7.82 3.06
N PHE A 29 -8.06 8.38 2.11
CA PHE A 29 -8.36 8.29 0.69
C PHE A 29 -8.31 6.86 0.17
N ALA A 30 -7.25 6.10 0.49
CA ALA A 30 -7.18 4.70 0.11
C ALA A 30 -8.35 3.89 0.69
N TYR A 31 -8.74 4.17 1.93
CA TYR A 31 -9.85 3.47 2.56
C TYR A 31 -11.19 3.78 1.92
N ALA A 32 -11.42 5.03 1.56
CA ALA A 32 -12.60 5.47 0.84
C ALA A 32 -12.68 4.84 -0.57
N ALA A 33 -11.56 4.85 -1.31
CA ALA A 33 -11.50 4.22 -2.63
C ALA A 33 -11.87 2.73 -2.57
N GLN A 34 -11.24 1.98 -1.67
CA GLN A 34 -11.53 0.56 -1.43
C GLN A 34 -12.99 0.32 -0.96
N ALA A 35 -13.58 1.21 -0.14
CA ALA A 35 -14.97 1.10 0.30
C ALA A 35 -15.98 1.30 -0.86
N LEU A 36 -15.56 2.01 -1.91
CA LEU A 36 -16.33 2.21 -3.14
C LEU A 36 -16.03 1.14 -4.21
N GLY A 37 -15.30 0.08 -3.87
CA GLY A 37 -14.90 -0.97 -4.81
C GLY A 37 -13.75 -0.59 -5.74
N GLY A 38 -13.06 0.52 -5.47
CA GLY A 38 -11.82 0.91 -6.13
C GLY A 38 -10.58 0.28 -5.49
N THR A 39 -9.40 0.79 -5.88
CA THR A 39 -8.09 0.32 -5.40
C THR A 39 -7.29 1.43 -4.72
N CYS A 40 -6.42 1.07 -3.79
CA CYS A 40 -5.43 1.98 -3.20
C CYS A 40 -4.31 2.38 -4.18
N THR A 41 -4.20 1.74 -5.35
CA THR A 41 -3.16 2.04 -6.32
C THR A 41 -3.60 1.78 -7.76
N GLY A 42 -3.65 2.84 -8.58
CA GLY A 42 -3.95 2.69 -10.01
C GLY A 42 -2.74 2.27 -10.85
N GLU A 43 -1.56 2.84 -10.57
CA GLU A 43 -0.36 2.68 -11.42
C GLU A 43 0.91 2.36 -10.61
N HIS A 44 1.14 3.04 -9.48
CA HIS A 44 2.45 3.06 -8.79
C HIS A 44 2.73 1.80 -7.92
N GLY A 45 1.80 0.85 -7.90
CA GLY A 45 1.91 -0.36 -7.08
C GLY A 45 1.80 -0.11 -5.58
N ILE A 46 2.18 -1.12 -4.80
CA ILE A 46 2.02 -1.15 -3.33
C ILE A 46 3.29 -0.65 -2.63
N GLY A 47 4.40 -1.36 -2.86
CA GLY A 47 5.68 -1.08 -2.21
C GLY A 47 5.56 -0.98 -0.68
N ARG A 48 6.57 -0.40 -0.04
CA ARG A 48 6.59 -0.27 1.44
C ARG A 48 5.50 0.67 1.96
N GLY A 49 5.13 1.67 1.16
CA GLY A 49 4.22 2.75 1.59
C GLY A 49 2.75 2.36 1.69
N LYS A 50 2.31 1.32 0.95
CA LYS A 50 0.90 0.90 0.92
C LYS A 50 0.67 -0.55 1.38
N ARG A 51 1.70 -1.25 1.85
CA ARG A 51 1.61 -2.68 2.21
C ARG A 51 0.49 -2.99 3.23
N ASP A 52 0.24 -2.09 4.17
CA ASP A 52 -0.79 -2.26 5.21
C ASP A 52 -2.23 -2.18 4.65
N LEU A 53 -2.38 -1.70 3.41
CA LEU A 53 -3.68 -1.60 2.72
C LEU A 53 -4.02 -2.85 1.91
N LEU A 54 -3.03 -3.72 1.67
CA LEU A 54 -3.14 -4.84 0.75
C LEU A 54 -4.10 -5.92 1.24
N GLU A 55 -4.01 -6.27 2.54
CA GLU A 55 -4.89 -7.30 3.12
C GLU A 55 -6.34 -6.84 3.20
N ARG A 56 -6.59 -5.55 3.41
CA ARG A 56 -7.93 -4.98 3.35
C ARG A 56 -8.53 -5.05 1.93
N GLU A 57 -7.70 -4.87 0.90
CA GLU A 57 -8.15 -4.87 -0.49
C GLU A 57 -8.37 -6.28 -1.04
N LEU A 58 -7.41 -7.18 -0.83
CA LEU A 58 -7.39 -8.50 -1.47
C LEU A 58 -7.87 -9.63 -0.55
N GLY A 59 -8.01 -9.36 0.74
CA GLY A 59 -8.32 -10.35 1.77
C GLY A 59 -7.11 -11.20 2.16
N LYS A 60 -7.16 -11.73 3.39
CA LYS A 60 -6.08 -12.53 3.98
C LYS A 60 -5.64 -13.71 3.10
N GLY A 61 -6.60 -14.46 2.54
CA GLY A 61 -6.30 -15.65 1.74
C GLY A 61 -5.45 -15.36 0.50
N THR A 62 -5.76 -14.27 -0.22
CA THR A 62 -5.00 -13.83 -1.39
C THR A 62 -3.59 -13.40 -0.98
N VAL A 63 -3.47 -12.62 0.11
CA VAL A 63 -2.16 -12.17 0.60
C VAL A 63 -1.31 -13.35 1.07
N ASP A 64 -1.89 -14.32 1.77
CA ASP A 64 -1.19 -15.55 2.18
C ASP A 64 -0.64 -16.31 0.98
N LEU A 65 -1.45 -16.48 -0.09
CA LEU A 65 -1.01 -17.11 -1.33
C LEU A 65 0.20 -16.38 -1.95
N LEU A 66 0.16 -15.05 -2.02
CA LEU A 66 1.27 -14.28 -2.56
C LEU A 66 2.53 -14.39 -1.67
N ARG A 67 2.38 -14.49 -0.34
CA ARG A 67 3.51 -14.78 0.56
C ARG A 67 4.08 -16.17 0.31
N THR A 68 3.24 -17.19 0.07
CA THR A 68 3.69 -18.53 -0.30
C THR A 68 4.51 -18.49 -1.59
N LEU A 69 4.01 -17.85 -2.64
CA LEU A 69 4.72 -17.70 -3.91
C LEU A 69 6.08 -17.01 -3.72
N LYS A 70 6.13 -15.93 -2.93
CA LYS A 70 7.37 -15.23 -2.59
C LYS A 70 8.38 -16.16 -1.91
N ARG A 71 7.96 -16.93 -0.91
CA ARG A 71 8.84 -17.88 -0.20
C ARG A 71 9.30 -19.03 -1.09
N THR A 72 8.48 -19.47 -2.05
CA THR A 72 8.87 -20.49 -3.03
C THR A 72 9.91 -19.98 -4.02
N LEU A 73 9.76 -18.74 -4.50
CA LEU A 73 10.65 -18.16 -5.51
C LEU A 73 11.93 -17.56 -4.91
N ASP A 74 11.88 -17.08 -3.67
CA ASP A 74 13.00 -16.47 -2.96
C ASP A 74 13.12 -17.05 -1.53
N PRO A 75 13.59 -18.31 -1.41
CA PRO A 75 13.69 -18.99 -0.12
C PRO A 75 14.73 -18.36 0.83
N LEU A 76 15.65 -17.56 0.32
CA LEU A 76 16.67 -16.85 1.12
C LEU A 76 16.25 -15.42 1.49
N ASN A 77 15.07 -14.99 1.06
CA ASN A 77 14.52 -13.64 1.26
C ASN A 77 15.47 -12.50 0.84
N ILE A 78 16.22 -12.67 -0.26
CA ILE A 78 17.19 -11.67 -0.76
C ILE A 78 16.60 -10.72 -1.80
N MET A 79 15.46 -11.05 -2.40
CA MET A 79 14.81 -10.24 -3.42
C MET A 79 13.87 -9.20 -2.78
N ASN A 80 14.43 -8.06 -2.38
CA ASN A 80 13.71 -6.88 -1.88
C ASN A 80 12.80 -7.16 -0.66
N PRO A 81 13.37 -7.60 0.48
CA PRO A 81 12.63 -7.84 1.72
C PRO A 81 11.88 -6.59 2.22
N GLY A 82 10.78 -6.80 2.91
CA GLY A 82 9.95 -5.75 3.50
C GLY A 82 9.07 -4.98 2.52
N ALA A 83 9.22 -5.19 1.21
CA ALA A 83 8.61 -4.34 0.19
C ALA A 83 7.10 -4.53 0.02
N LEU A 84 6.60 -5.76 -0.03
CA LEU A 84 5.16 -6.05 -0.13
C LEU A 84 4.55 -6.53 1.19
N TYR A 85 5.38 -7.17 2.01
CA TYR A 85 5.01 -7.74 3.30
C TYR A 85 6.05 -7.28 4.32
N PRO A 86 5.69 -7.08 5.60
CA PRO A 86 6.68 -7.01 6.66
C PRO A 86 7.61 -8.22 6.61
N ASP A 87 8.87 -8.03 7.01
CA ASP A 87 9.79 -9.16 7.17
C ASP A 87 9.33 -10.00 8.37
N ASP A 88 9.17 -11.31 8.15
CA ASP A 88 8.91 -12.31 9.20
C ASP A 88 10.24 -12.79 9.82
#